data_AF-A0AAU2WV83-F1
#
_entry.id   AF-A0AAU2WV83-F1
#
_cell.length_a   1.000
_cell.length_b   1.000
_cell.length_c   1.000
_cell.angle_alpha   90.00
_cell.angle_beta   90.00
_cell.angle_gamma   90.00
#
_symmetry.space_group_name_H-M   'P 1'
#
loop_
_entity.id
_entity.type
_entity.pdbx_description
1 polymer ?
#
loop_
_entity_poly.entity_id
_entity_poly.type
_entity_poly.pdbx_seq_one_letter_code
_entity_poly.pdbx_strand_id
1 'polypeptide(L)'
;MAQPRTADRRGRRAPWWGPPAVVAVMALLVAGWPFLASRLSDDRALPAGAVLRVGPGNGDQAWFTVGDGWTMSESETLPSLEYVLTRGDTELSVAYLSLMSSDYADRLWDGLRRSARVSSSDARLGPPSPVIAVGGARGSIGDLAQGDERGTAAVYPAPDDSFAIRFVALAPSGADAGTDADKDVVAGADNDTDLASALEVIRSLVFTRPAS
;
A
#
# COMPACT_ATOMS: atom_id res chain seq x y z
N MET A 1 -52.88 67.10 -25.69
CA MET A 1 -51.50 66.59 -25.58
C MET A 1 -51.39 65.77 -24.31
N ALA A 2 -51.36 64.44 -24.42
CA ALA A 2 -51.00 63.55 -23.32
C ALA A 2 -50.44 62.25 -23.91
N GLN A 3 -49.12 62.07 -23.80
CA GLN A 3 -48.43 60.85 -24.22
C GLN A 3 -48.56 59.78 -23.13
N PRO A 4 -48.91 58.53 -23.46
CA PRO A 4 -48.78 57.41 -22.53
C PRO A 4 -47.30 57.04 -22.39
N ARG A 5 -46.82 57.08 -21.14
CA ARG A 5 -45.48 56.63 -20.74
C ARG A 5 -45.40 55.11 -20.93
N THR A 6 -44.51 54.68 -21.82
CA THR A 6 -44.14 53.26 -21.95
C THR A 6 -43.35 52.82 -20.72
N ALA A 7 -43.82 51.73 -20.12
CA ALA A 7 -43.25 51.14 -18.92
C ALA A 7 -41.88 50.54 -19.20
N ASP A 8 -40.91 50.95 -18.39
CA ASP A 8 -39.53 50.50 -18.41
C ASP A 8 -39.45 49.07 -17.81
N ARG A 9 -39.30 48.05 -18.68
CA ARG A 9 -39.06 46.67 -18.26
C ARG A 9 -37.62 46.55 -17.78
N ARG A 10 -37.40 46.80 -16.48
CA ARG A 10 -36.14 46.44 -15.81
C ARG A 10 -36.04 44.92 -15.71
N GLY A 11 -35.26 44.32 -16.60
CA GLY A 11 -34.82 42.94 -16.50
C GLY A 11 -34.12 42.73 -15.16
N ARG A 12 -34.74 41.88 -14.31
CA ARG A 12 -34.09 41.36 -13.11
C ARG A 12 -32.89 40.55 -13.56
N ARG A 13 -31.69 41.10 -13.42
CA ARG A 13 -30.44 40.34 -13.53
C ARG A 13 -30.43 39.36 -12.37
N ALA A 14 -30.70 38.09 -12.67
CA ALA A 14 -30.59 37.01 -11.71
C ALA A 14 -29.14 37.01 -11.17
N PRO A 15 -28.94 37.04 -9.84
CA PRO A 15 -27.61 37.06 -9.28
C PRO A 15 -26.90 35.75 -9.66
N TRP A 16 -25.87 35.89 -10.50
CA TRP A 16 -25.04 34.85 -11.08
C TRP A 16 -24.15 34.19 -10.01
N TRP A 17 -24.76 33.37 -9.14
CA TRP A 17 -24.08 32.60 -8.09
C TRP A 17 -23.70 31.18 -8.56
N GLY A 18 -23.60 30.96 -9.87
CA GLY A 18 -23.23 29.67 -10.46
C GLY A 18 -21.83 29.18 -10.06
N PRO A 19 -20.77 30.02 -10.11
CA PRO A 19 -19.41 29.58 -9.79
C PRO A 19 -19.18 29.11 -8.34
N PRO A 20 -19.61 29.83 -7.28
CA PRO A 20 -19.31 29.42 -5.91
C PRO A 20 -20.04 28.14 -5.49
N ALA A 21 -21.23 27.88 -6.04
CA ALA A 21 -21.96 26.64 -5.77
C ALA A 21 -21.22 25.41 -6.31
N VAL A 22 -20.63 25.51 -7.51
CA VAL A 22 -19.84 24.42 -8.11
C VAL A 22 -18.54 24.19 -7.34
N VAL A 23 -17.85 25.26 -6.94
CA VAL A 23 -16.63 25.15 -6.11
C VAL A 23 -16.93 24.51 -4.76
N ALA A 24 -18.04 24.89 -4.11
CA ALA A 24 -18.44 24.29 -2.84
C ALA A 24 -18.75 22.79 -2.99
N VAL A 25 -19.46 22.38 -4.04
CA VAL A 25 -19.76 20.97 -4.32
C VAL A 25 -18.49 20.18 -4.64
N MET A 26 -17.56 20.74 -5.42
CA MET A 26 -16.26 20.13 -5.71
C MET A 26 -15.42 19.98 -4.44
N ALA A 27 -15.37 21.01 -3.59
CA ALA A 27 -14.67 20.97 -2.31
C ALA A 27 -15.28 19.90 -1.38
N LEU A 28 -16.61 19.77 -1.36
CA LEU A 28 -17.31 18.77 -0.56
C LEU A 28 -17.12 17.34 -1.10
N LEU A 29 -16.98 17.18 -2.41
CA LEU A 29 -16.62 15.89 -3.04
C LEU A 29 -15.18 15.49 -2.73
N VAL A 30 -14.24 16.43 -2.85
CA VAL A 30 -12.81 16.18 -2.57
C VAL A 30 -12.57 15.97 -1.06
N ALA A 31 -13.20 16.77 -0.20
CA ALA A 31 -13.05 16.67 1.25
C ALA A 31 -13.96 15.61 1.89
N GLY A 32 -15.08 15.26 1.26
CA GLY A 32 -16.00 14.23 1.73
C GLY A 32 -15.53 12.81 1.45
N TRP A 33 -14.69 12.63 0.41
CA TRP A 33 -14.12 11.33 0.04
C TRP A 33 -13.31 10.66 1.15
N PRO A 34 -12.34 11.34 1.82
CA PRO A 34 -11.57 10.70 2.90
C PRO A 34 -12.42 10.28 4.10
N PHE A 35 -13.54 10.98 4.37
CA PHE A 35 -14.46 10.61 5.45
C PHE A 35 -15.34 9.40 5.10
N LEU A 36 -15.66 9.22 3.81
CA LEU A 36 -16.37 8.03 3.35
C LEU A 36 -15.43 6.83 3.29
N ALA A 37 -14.18 7.05 2.87
CA ALA A 37 -13.13 6.03 2.84
C ALA A 37 -12.85 5.45 4.23
N SER A 38 -12.74 6.29 5.28
CA SER A 38 -12.49 5.81 6.65
C SER A 38 -13.65 5.03 7.28
N ARG A 39 -14.89 5.27 6.83
CA ARG A 39 -16.08 4.51 7.27
C ARG A 39 -16.23 3.17 6.54
N LEU A 40 -15.51 2.99 5.45
CA LEU A 40 -15.45 1.77 4.63
C LEU A 40 -14.18 0.96 4.87
N SER A 41 -13.28 1.43 5.74
CA SER A 41 -12.13 0.66 6.22
C SER A 41 -12.64 -0.54 7.02
N ASP A 42 -12.90 -1.64 6.33
CA ASP A 42 -13.16 -2.96 6.90
C ASP A 42 -11.81 -3.57 7.34
N ASP A 43 -11.13 -2.85 8.24
CA ASP A 43 -9.85 -3.29 8.79
C ASP A 43 -10.10 -4.37 9.83
N ARG A 44 -9.51 -5.53 9.59
CA ARG A 44 -9.64 -6.68 10.47
C ARG A 44 -8.33 -6.97 11.19
N ALA A 45 -8.35 -6.84 12.51
CA ALA A 45 -7.22 -7.25 13.35
C ALA A 45 -6.95 -8.75 13.19
N LEU A 46 -5.68 -9.09 12.96
CA LEU A 46 -5.20 -10.46 12.87
C LEU A 46 -4.64 -10.90 14.22
N PRO A 47 -4.94 -12.14 14.67
CA PRO A 47 -4.32 -12.67 15.88
C PRO A 47 -2.82 -12.92 15.66
N ALA A 48 -2.04 -12.85 16.73
CA ALA A 48 -0.64 -13.25 16.76
C ALA A 48 -0.45 -14.62 16.10
N GLY A 49 0.52 -14.73 15.18
CA GLY A 49 0.81 -15.99 14.53
C GLY A 49 -0.27 -16.43 13.55
N ALA A 50 -1.15 -15.53 13.10
CA ALA A 50 -2.10 -15.84 12.05
C ALA A 50 -1.34 -16.25 10.79
N VAL A 51 -1.68 -17.44 10.30
CA VAL A 51 -1.10 -17.99 9.09
C VAL A 51 -1.99 -17.59 7.92
N LEU A 52 -1.47 -16.70 7.07
CA LEU A 52 -2.15 -16.23 5.87
C LEU A 52 -1.65 -16.99 4.65
N ARG A 53 -2.52 -17.03 3.64
CA ARG A 53 -2.31 -17.83 2.42
C ARG A 53 -2.52 -16.96 1.21
N VAL A 54 -1.48 -16.84 0.39
CA VAL A 54 -1.51 -16.03 -0.83
C VAL A 54 -1.32 -16.91 -2.06
N GLY A 55 -2.15 -16.70 -3.07
CA GLY A 55 -2.09 -17.39 -4.35
C GLY A 55 -3.40 -18.06 -4.77
N PRO A 56 -3.51 -18.46 -6.04
CA PRO A 56 -4.71 -19.09 -6.56
C PRO A 56 -4.93 -20.46 -5.88
N GLY A 57 -6.19 -20.79 -5.60
CA GLY A 57 -6.63 -21.93 -4.78
C GLY A 57 -6.17 -23.34 -5.21
N ASN A 58 -5.44 -23.46 -6.32
CA ASN A 58 -5.18 -24.68 -7.10
C ASN A 58 -3.81 -25.33 -6.87
N GLY A 59 -3.07 -24.97 -5.82
CA GLY A 59 -1.78 -25.60 -5.46
C GLY A 59 -0.58 -24.65 -5.52
N ASP A 60 -0.70 -23.53 -6.22
CA ASP A 60 0.34 -22.50 -6.32
C ASP A 60 0.14 -21.47 -5.21
N GLN A 61 0.50 -21.87 -3.99
CA GLN A 61 0.24 -21.06 -2.79
C GLN A 61 1.48 -20.92 -1.93
N ALA A 62 1.61 -19.73 -1.35
CA ALA A 62 2.57 -19.49 -0.30
C ALA A 62 1.84 -19.17 1.01
N TRP A 63 2.48 -19.58 2.09
CA TRP A 63 2.01 -19.37 3.45
C TRP A 63 3.00 -18.47 4.15
N PHE A 64 2.49 -17.49 4.88
CA PHE A 64 3.31 -16.61 5.71
C PHE A 64 2.60 -16.36 7.03
N THR A 65 3.39 -16.11 8.07
CA THR A 65 2.89 -15.89 9.42
C THR A 65 3.05 -14.44 9.76
N VAL A 66 1.98 -13.81 10.24
CA VAL A 66 2.02 -12.42 10.71
C VAL A 66 2.26 -12.38 12.21
N GLY A 67 3.03 -11.38 12.65
CA GLY A 67 3.27 -11.12 14.07
C GLY A 67 2.04 -10.52 14.76
N ASP A 68 2.22 -10.08 16.00
CA ASP A 68 1.18 -9.32 16.71
C ASP A 68 0.94 -7.93 16.10
N GLY A 69 -0.27 -7.42 16.28
CA GLY A 69 -0.61 -6.02 16.00
C GLY A 69 -0.89 -5.68 14.54
N TRP A 70 -0.91 -6.68 13.64
CA TRP A 70 -1.27 -6.46 12.24
C TRP A 70 -2.78 -6.38 12.05
N THR A 71 -3.22 -5.38 11.30
CA THR A 71 -4.57 -5.26 10.75
C THR A 71 -4.52 -5.55 9.26
N MET A 72 -5.55 -6.23 8.74
CA MET A 72 -5.71 -6.51 7.32
C MET A 72 -6.80 -5.62 6.74
N SER A 73 -6.50 -4.90 5.66
CA SER A 73 -7.50 -4.13 4.91
C SER A 73 -8.31 -5.10 4.05
N GLU A 74 -9.55 -5.43 4.44
CA GLU A 74 -10.39 -6.36 3.66
C GLU A 74 -10.76 -5.79 2.29
N SER A 75 -10.84 -4.46 2.16
CA SER A 75 -11.15 -3.77 0.91
C SER A 75 -10.02 -3.81 -0.13
N GLU A 76 -8.77 -3.90 0.32
CA GLU A 76 -7.58 -3.90 -0.55
C GLU A 76 -6.95 -5.29 -0.68
N THR A 77 -7.31 -6.21 0.20
CA THR A 77 -6.87 -7.59 0.15
C THR A 77 -7.66 -8.38 -0.89
N LEU A 78 -6.95 -8.90 -1.89
CA LEU A 78 -7.42 -9.94 -2.81
C LEU A 78 -6.65 -11.22 -2.50
N PRO A 79 -7.21 -12.21 -1.76
CA PRO A 79 -6.49 -13.41 -1.33
C PRO A 79 -5.74 -14.18 -2.45
N SER A 80 -6.22 -14.08 -3.69
CA SER A 80 -5.60 -14.69 -4.86
C SER A 80 -4.40 -13.93 -5.43
N LEU A 81 -4.23 -12.65 -5.09
CA LEU A 81 -3.33 -11.71 -5.74
C LEU A 81 -2.51 -10.87 -4.77
N GLU A 82 -3.11 -10.31 -3.71
CA GLU A 82 -2.45 -9.35 -2.83
C GLU A 82 -3.10 -9.31 -1.45
N TYR A 83 -2.27 -9.22 -0.41
CA TYR A 83 -2.69 -8.87 0.94
C TYR A 83 -2.10 -7.51 1.29
N VAL A 84 -2.92 -6.63 1.84
CA VAL A 84 -2.46 -5.35 2.40
C VAL A 84 -2.67 -5.40 3.91
N LEU A 85 -1.55 -5.32 4.62
CA LEU A 85 -1.49 -5.39 6.08
C LEU A 85 -0.93 -4.08 6.60
N THR A 86 -1.48 -3.59 7.69
CA THR A 86 -1.04 -2.36 8.34
C THR A 86 -0.72 -2.65 9.79
N ARG A 87 0.30 -1.98 10.32
CA ARG A 87 0.63 -1.98 11.73
C ARG A 87 1.22 -0.62 12.07
N GLY A 88 0.49 0.16 12.87
CA GLY A 88 0.84 1.56 13.10
C GLY A 88 0.89 2.33 11.78
N ASP A 89 2.02 2.99 11.52
CA ASP A 89 2.28 3.71 10.27
C ASP A 89 3.00 2.85 9.21
N THR A 90 3.20 1.55 9.47
CA THR A 90 3.85 0.63 8.53
C THR A 90 2.80 -0.12 7.72
N GLU A 91 2.92 -0.03 6.40
CA GLU A 91 2.15 -0.84 5.45
C GLU A 91 3.02 -1.97 4.89
N LEU A 92 2.48 -3.19 4.91
CA LEU A 92 3.07 -4.39 4.33
C LEU A 92 2.13 -4.94 3.26
N SER A 93 2.55 -4.83 2.00
CA SER A 93 1.88 -5.49 0.89
C SER A 93 2.56 -6.81 0.53
N VAL A 94 1.76 -7.85 0.36
CA VAL A 94 2.20 -9.21 -0.03
C VAL A 94 1.48 -9.60 -1.29
N ALA A 95 2.18 -9.59 -2.42
CA ALA A 95 1.60 -9.85 -3.74
C ALA A 95 2.09 -11.16 -4.36
N TYR A 96 1.16 -11.88 -4.99
CA TYR A 96 1.41 -13.04 -5.83
C TYR A 96 1.69 -12.59 -7.27
N LEU A 97 2.81 -13.07 -7.82
CA LEU A 97 3.21 -12.80 -9.19
C LEU A 97 3.32 -14.13 -9.94
N SER A 98 2.44 -14.36 -10.91
CA SER A 98 2.56 -15.52 -11.80
C SER A 98 3.72 -15.30 -12.76
N LEU A 99 4.64 -16.26 -12.82
CA LEU A 99 5.78 -16.25 -13.73
C LEU A 99 5.48 -17.18 -14.89
N MET A 100 5.56 -16.67 -16.12
CA MET A 100 5.39 -17.51 -17.31
C MET A 100 6.66 -18.32 -17.65
N SER A 101 7.81 -17.99 -17.05
CA SER A 101 9.08 -18.71 -17.24
C SER A 101 10.06 -18.43 -16.09
N SER A 102 10.94 -19.39 -15.81
CA SER A 102 11.94 -19.35 -14.75
C SER A 102 12.99 -18.24 -14.92
N ASP A 103 13.29 -17.86 -16.16
CA ASP A 103 14.24 -16.77 -16.48
C ASP A 103 13.74 -15.39 -16.00
N TYR A 104 12.48 -15.29 -15.58
CA TYR A 104 11.92 -14.04 -15.04
C TYR A 104 12.28 -13.80 -13.58
N ALA A 105 12.70 -14.81 -12.81
CA ALA A 105 13.04 -14.64 -11.39
C ALA A 105 14.17 -13.61 -11.19
N ASP A 106 15.24 -13.71 -11.98
CA ASP A 106 16.36 -12.76 -11.97
C ASP A 106 15.95 -11.37 -12.48
N ARG A 107 14.98 -11.31 -13.39
CA ARG A 107 14.45 -10.05 -13.94
C ARG A 107 13.39 -9.42 -13.05
N LEU A 108 12.87 -10.14 -12.06
CA LEU A 108 11.76 -9.68 -11.24
C LEU A 108 12.19 -8.50 -10.37
N TRP A 109 13.44 -8.49 -9.90
CA TRP A 109 14.01 -7.36 -9.17
C TRP A 109 14.11 -6.10 -10.02
N ASP A 110 14.55 -6.24 -11.27
CA ASP A 110 14.61 -5.12 -12.22
C ASP A 110 13.22 -4.66 -12.65
N GLY A 111 12.28 -5.60 -12.79
CA GLY A 111 10.85 -5.33 -13.00
C GLY A 111 10.27 -4.52 -11.86
N LEU A 112 10.53 -4.93 -10.61
CA LEU A 112 10.09 -4.22 -9.41
C LEU A 112 10.70 -2.83 -9.31
N ARG A 113 12.00 -2.70 -9.58
CA ARG A 113 12.69 -1.41 -9.62
C ARG A 113 12.08 -0.48 -10.66
N ARG A 114 11.65 -1.02 -11.81
CA ARG A 114 10.98 -0.25 -12.86
C ARG A 114 9.55 0.11 -12.49
N SER A 115 8.77 -0.81 -11.93
CA SER A 115 7.38 -0.55 -11.52
C SER A 115 7.32 0.47 -10.39
N ALA A 116 8.23 0.38 -9.42
CA ALA A 116 8.35 1.36 -8.34
C ALA A 116 8.58 2.77 -8.92
N ARG A 117 9.50 2.90 -9.89
CA ARG A 117 9.77 4.17 -10.59
C ARG A 117 8.62 4.71 -11.43
N VAL A 118 7.75 3.83 -11.93
CA VAL A 118 6.53 4.24 -12.65
C VAL A 118 5.49 4.76 -11.67
N SER A 119 5.38 4.15 -10.49
CA SER A 119 4.45 4.60 -9.46
C SER A 119 4.88 5.91 -8.79
N SER A 120 6.19 6.09 -8.58
CA SER A 120 6.77 7.32 -8.05
C SER A 120 8.12 7.57 -8.71
N SER A 121 8.30 8.76 -9.29
CA SER A 121 9.54 9.14 -9.98
C SER A 121 10.78 9.07 -9.09
N ASP A 122 10.59 9.25 -7.80
CA ASP A 122 11.65 9.28 -6.78
C ASP A 122 11.87 7.92 -6.11
N ALA A 123 11.14 6.88 -6.54
CA ALA A 123 11.31 5.55 -5.99
C ALA A 123 12.71 4.98 -6.31
N ARG A 124 13.42 4.59 -5.26
CA ARG A 124 14.75 3.97 -5.31
C ARG A 124 14.70 2.63 -4.61
N LEU A 125 14.77 1.57 -5.41
CA LEU A 125 15.02 0.22 -4.93
C LEU A 125 16.52 -0.09 -5.01
N GLY A 126 17.10 -0.44 -3.86
CA GLY A 126 18.50 -0.79 -3.69
C GLY A 126 18.95 -2.01 -4.50
N PRO A 127 20.24 -2.38 -4.43
CA PRO A 127 20.72 -3.62 -5.01
C PRO A 127 20.07 -4.83 -4.30
N PRO A 128 19.76 -5.90 -5.04
CA PRO A 128 19.25 -7.12 -4.43
C PRO A 128 20.35 -7.78 -3.58
N SER A 129 20.02 -8.15 -2.36
CA SER A 129 20.83 -8.99 -1.49
C SER A 129 20.14 -10.35 -1.34
N PRO A 130 20.87 -11.47 -1.44
CA PRO A 130 20.27 -12.80 -1.28
C PRO A 130 19.78 -12.99 0.16
N VAL A 131 18.59 -13.58 0.31
CA VAL A 131 17.99 -13.92 1.61
C VAL A 131 17.41 -15.33 1.56
N ILE A 132 17.36 -15.99 2.72
CA ILE A 132 16.72 -17.29 2.89
C ILE A 132 15.65 -17.12 3.98
N ALA A 133 14.41 -17.46 3.65
CA ALA A 133 13.31 -17.51 4.61
C ALA A 133 13.50 -18.68 5.59
N VAL A 134 12.86 -18.62 6.75
CA VAL A 134 12.84 -19.69 7.75
C VAL A 134 12.32 -21.00 7.15
N GLY A 135 11.36 -20.92 6.22
CA GLY A 135 10.86 -22.05 5.44
C GLY A 135 11.84 -22.60 4.39
N GLY A 136 13.06 -22.06 4.28
CA GLY A 136 14.08 -22.45 3.31
C GLY A 136 13.92 -21.83 1.92
N ALA A 137 12.91 -20.98 1.71
CA ALA A 137 12.71 -20.27 0.44
C ALA A 137 13.87 -19.30 0.17
N ARG A 138 14.45 -19.37 -1.03
CA ARG A 138 15.48 -18.42 -1.46
C ARG A 138 14.80 -17.21 -2.09
N GLY A 139 15.32 -16.03 -1.78
CA GLY A 139 14.79 -14.78 -2.31
C GLY A 139 15.85 -13.70 -2.42
N SER A 140 15.41 -12.52 -2.85
CA SER A 140 16.18 -11.29 -2.87
C SER A 140 15.48 -10.25 -2.00
N ILE A 141 16.25 -9.49 -1.23
CA ILE A 141 15.77 -8.41 -0.37
C ILE A 141 16.59 -7.15 -0.61
N GLY A 142 16.00 -5.99 -0.40
CA GLY A 142 16.71 -4.72 -0.52
C GLY A 142 15.87 -3.54 -0.08
N ASP A 143 16.55 -2.45 0.23
CA ASP A 143 15.92 -1.23 0.73
C ASP A 143 15.10 -0.56 -0.37
N LEU A 144 13.91 -0.11 -0.01
CA LEU A 144 13.02 0.66 -0.87
C LEU A 144 12.81 2.04 -0.24
N ALA A 145 13.07 3.09 -1.00
CA ALA A 145 12.65 4.45 -0.68
C ALA A 145 11.66 4.91 -1.75
N GLN A 146 10.54 5.50 -1.36
CA GLN A 146 9.49 5.97 -2.26
C GLN A 146 8.93 7.29 -1.73
N GLY A 147 9.25 8.41 -2.37
CA GLY A 147 8.87 9.73 -1.87
C GLY A 147 9.38 9.94 -0.43
N ASP A 148 8.45 10.23 0.47
CA ASP A 148 8.72 10.39 1.90
C ASP A 148 8.59 9.06 2.67
N GLU A 149 8.56 7.90 2.02
CA GLU A 149 8.48 6.58 2.68
C GLU A 149 9.77 5.77 2.46
N ARG A 150 10.12 4.97 3.46
CA ARG A 150 11.25 4.04 3.44
C ARG A 150 10.85 2.71 4.03
N GLY A 151 11.47 1.67 3.52
CA GLY A 151 11.35 0.34 4.08
C GLY A 151 12.10 -0.66 3.25
N THR A 152 11.50 -1.83 3.03
CA THR A 152 12.20 -2.97 2.46
C THR A 152 11.28 -3.71 1.49
N ALA A 153 11.81 -4.08 0.34
CA ALA A 153 11.16 -5.00 -0.57
C ALA A 153 11.88 -6.35 -0.56
N ALA A 154 11.12 -7.43 -0.62
CA ALA A 154 11.63 -8.78 -0.79
C ALA A 154 10.86 -9.52 -1.89
N VAL A 155 11.54 -10.45 -2.54
CA VAL A 155 10.98 -11.30 -3.59
C VAL A 155 11.45 -12.71 -3.35
N TYR A 156 10.51 -13.65 -3.30
CA TYR A 156 10.78 -15.08 -3.19
C TYR A 156 10.16 -15.82 -4.37
N PRO A 157 10.95 -16.24 -5.38
CA PRO A 157 10.47 -17.17 -6.37
C PRO A 157 10.14 -18.53 -5.74
N ALA A 158 9.11 -19.18 -6.27
CA ALA A 158 8.77 -20.55 -5.93
C ALA A 158 9.88 -21.52 -6.39
N PRO A 159 10.02 -22.70 -5.78
CA PRO A 159 11.11 -23.63 -6.11
C PRO A 159 11.12 -24.15 -7.56
N ASP A 160 9.98 -24.05 -8.23
CA ASP A 160 9.74 -24.41 -9.64
C ASP A 160 9.69 -23.19 -10.57
N ASP A 161 9.95 -22.00 -10.02
CA ASP A 161 9.94 -20.69 -10.68
C ASP A 161 8.65 -20.37 -11.49
N SER A 162 7.53 -21.01 -11.14
CA SER A 162 6.22 -20.80 -11.77
C SER A 162 5.48 -19.58 -11.21
N PHE A 163 5.87 -19.13 -10.02
CA PHE A 163 5.38 -17.90 -9.42
C PHE A 163 6.43 -17.31 -8.47
N ALA A 164 6.20 -16.07 -8.03
CA ALA A 164 6.98 -15.41 -7.00
C ALA A 164 6.05 -14.67 -6.04
N ILE A 165 6.48 -14.56 -4.78
CA ILE A 165 5.83 -13.72 -3.79
C ILE A 165 6.67 -12.48 -3.59
N ARG A 166 6.05 -11.32 -3.75
CA ARG A 166 6.63 -10.02 -3.45
C ARG A 166 6.13 -9.56 -2.10
N PHE A 167 7.04 -9.10 -1.27
CA PHE A 167 6.76 -8.34 -0.07
C PHE A 167 7.27 -6.92 -0.25
N VAL A 168 6.48 -5.93 0.15
CA VAL A 168 6.93 -4.55 0.25
C VAL A 168 6.44 -4.01 1.59
N ALA A 169 7.38 -3.70 2.46
CA ALA A 169 7.13 -2.98 3.70
C ALA A 169 7.55 -1.52 3.50
N LEU A 170 6.65 -0.57 3.74
CA LEU A 170 6.92 0.86 3.69
C LEU A 170 6.42 1.51 4.98
N ALA A 171 7.19 2.47 5.48
CA ALA A 171 6.82 3.33 6.57
C ALA A 171 7.23 4.77 6.24
N PRO A 172 6.55 5.80 6.77
CA PRO A 172 6.96 7.19 6.64
C PRO A 172 8.41 7.40 7.11
N SER A 173 9.17 8.13 6.29
CA SER A 173 10.57 8.53 6.50
C SER A 173 10.63 9.70 7.46
N GLY A 174 10.26 9.47 8.71
CA GLY A 174 10.24 10.47 9.76
C GLY A 174 8.85 11.09 9.93
N ALA A 175 8.14 10.65 10.96
CA ALA A 175 7.32 11.58 11.72
C ALA A 175 8.25 12.72 12.18
N ASP A 176 7.94 13.94 11.76
CA ASP A 176 8.83 15.10 11.63
C ASP A 176 9.89 15.32 12.72
N ALA A 177 11.16 15.41 12.30
CA ALA A 177 12.15 16.22 12.98
C ALA A 177 11.91 17.71 12.62
N GLY A 178 10.92 18.33 13.27
CA GLY A 178 10.89 19.77 13.55
C GLY A 178 10.32 20.69 12.49
N THR A 179 9.09 21.16 12.71
CA THR A 179 8.81 22.59 12.97
C THR A 179 7.47 22.70 13.71
N ASP A 180 7.46 22.42 15.01
CA ASP A 180 7.03 23.42 15.99
C ASP A 180 7.40 22.94 17.41
N ALA A 181 7.75 23.91 18.25
CA ALA A 181 8.09 23.70 19.64
C ALA A 181 6.87 23.21 20.44
N ASP A 182 7.15 22.46 21.51
CA ASP A 182 6.21 22.09 22.58
C ASP A 182 5.21 20.97 22.26
N LYS A 183 5.69 19.70 22.28
CA LYS A 183 5.27 18.65 23.23
C LYS A 183 5.83 17.27 22.89
N ASP A 184 6.44 16.68 23.92
CA ASP A 184 6.68 15.25 24.17
C ASP A 184 7.14 14.32 23.04
N VAL A 185 8.43 14.02 23.15
CA VAL A 185 9.19 12.86 22.68
C VAL A 185 8.47 11.53 22.94
N VAL A 186 7.76 10.96 21.95
CA VAL A 186 7.61 9.51 21.69
C VAL A 186 7.15 9.28 20.22
N ALA A 187 8.05 9.30 19.24
CA ALA A 187 7.69 8.96 17.84
C ALA A 187 8.86 8.43 16.98
N GLY A 188 9.87 7.83 17.61
CA GLY A 188 11.08 7.36 16.91
C GLY A 188 11.46 5.89 17.14
N ALA A 189 10.73 5.16 17.99
CA ALA A 189 11.05 3.77 18.33
C ALA A 189 10.07 2.74 17.74
N ASP A 190 8.85 3.17 17.40
CA ASP A 190 7.80 2.25 16.93
C ASP A 190 8.02 1.85 15.46
N ASN A 191 8.38 2.78 14.57
CA ASN A 191 8.62 2.45 13.16
C ASN A 191 9.76 1.43 12.96
N ASP A 192 10.81 1.47 13.78
CA ASP A 192 11.90 0.49 13.69
C ASP A 192 11.43 -0.90 14.18
N THR A 193 10.57 -0.92 15.20
CA THR A 193 9.96 -2.15 15.73
C THR A 193 8.93 -2.75 14.76
N ASP A 194 8.18 -1.90 14.06
CA ASP A 194 7.16 -2.31 13.09
C ASP A 194 7.80 -2.79 11.78
N LEU A 195 8.87 -2.13 11.31
CA LEU A 195 9.69 -2.63 10.21
C LEU A 195 10.39 -3.95 10.58
N ALA A 196 10.91 -4.09 11.80
CA ALA A 196 11.46 -5.36 12.28
C ALA A 196 10.40 -6.47 12.29
N SER A 197 9.16 -6.14 12.66
CA SER A 197 8.03 -7.07 12.61
C SER A 197 7.67 -7.44 11.17
N ALA A 198 7.69 -6.49 10.23
CA ALA A 198 7.48 -6.77 8.81
C ALA A 198 8.58 -7.68 8.25
N LEU A 199 9.83 -7.49 8.67
CA LEU A 199 10.94 -8.38 8.30
C LEU A 199 10.76 -9.80 8.84
N GLU A 200 10.16 -9.95 10.02
CA GLU A 200 9.81 -11.27 10.57
C GLU A 200 8.76 -11.96 9.68
N VAL A 201 7.73 -11.23 9.24
CA VAL A 201 6.73 -11.76 8.30
C VAL A 201 7.40 -12.18 6.98
N ILE A 202 8.25 -11.31 6.42
CA ILE A 202 9.04 -11.57 5.19
C ILE A 202 9.89 -12.84 5.33
N ARG A 203 10.47 -13.07 6.52
CA ARG A 203 11.31 -14.25 6.78
C ARG A 203 10.50 -15.49 7.12
N SER A 204 9.24 -15.36 7.53
CA SER A 204 8.38 -16.50 7.90
C SER A 204 7.84 -17.28 6.70
N LEU A 205 8.12 -16.85 5.47
CA LEU A 205 7.57 -17.45 4.26
C LEU A 205 7.89 -18.96 4.14
N VAL A 206 6.85 -19.74 3.86
CA VAL A 206 6.90 -21.17 3.57
C VAL A 206 6.11 -21.46 2.29
N PHE A 207 6.72 -22.21 1.36
CA PHE A 207 6.01 -22.76 0.20
C PHE A 207 5.51 -24.17 0.51
N THR A 208 4.23 -24.44 0.21
CA THR A 208 3.68 -25.80 0.33
C THR A 208 3.66 -26.43 -1.06
N ARG A 209 4.34 -27.57 -1.23
CA ARG A 209 4.15 -28.43 -2.42
C ARG A 209 2.85 -29.22 -2.27
N PRO A 210 2.05 -29.40 -3.33
CA PRO A 210 1.05 -30.46 -3.34
C PRO A 210 1.76 -31.82 -3.20
N ALA A 211 1.30 -32.66 -2.27
CA ALA A 211 1.72 -34.05 -2.20
C ALA A 211 1.30 -34.72 -3.52
N SER A 212 2.29 -35.20 -4.26
CA SER A 212 2.14 -36.00 -5.48
C SER A 212 1.49 -37.35 -5.20
#